data_AF-A0A219AJR7-F1
#
_entry.id   AF-A0A219AJR7-F1
#
_cell.length_a   1.000
_cell.length_b   1.000
_cell.length_c   1.000
_cell.angle_alpha   90.00
_cell.angle_beta   90.00
_cell.angle_gamma   90.00
#
_symmetry.space_group_name_H-M   'P 1'
#
loop_
_entity.id
_entity.type
_entity.pdbx_description
1 polymer ?
#
loop_
_entity_poly.entity_id
_entity_poly.type
_entity_poly.pdbx_seq_one_letter_code
_entity_poly.pdbx_strand_id
1 'polypeptide(L)'
;MKRSRIIFILLCLAIALVSASAVSATCNCIIISDPSGNDPNGAAAGSLSFEENMFQSTFVMSTKHQYAVLSGGESEDDSLRLKMVCESLANIENGGSASSAASVASSYSGMRAIVGGPKVGMAVGGSFDAYVIVEQDNGSYTVTPYSSGLAYIPPGKKGAIIHLRDSPGAGGGAAANRKAIATEIAKELRDGYSATHIMGSVFRMVSTQTGEVYGGGADNLFCGITTGDMFTPSELNEKGYDMSQPYAKVCESCGWSVAYPKADSYQVCPYDGTKLKVEYAYDALEQAITVSDSNANVYTYGSDEQGLSETTKEVVQYAVQKNGYSSTKIAEAINKNINNGIIVGVNHVEAKDINVNKNAKSVGVYYTALPDGRTSPPWDLPVNTFLLNILGAIQTVIGIAIIILVVFRGRLLKSFQSKRK
;
A
#
# COMPACT_ATOMS: atom_id res chain seq x y z
N MET A 1 20.63 53.08 7.80
CA MET A 1 20.55 52.18 8.99
C MET A 1 21.95 51.80 9.45
N LYS A 2 22.26 51.83 10.76
CA LYS A 2 23.59 51.44 11.27
C LYS A 2 23.89 49.97 10.91
N ARG A 3 25.10 49.66 10.43
CA ARG A 3 25.56 48.31 10.04
C ARG A 3 25.19 47.22 11.05
N SER A 4 25.27 47.53 12.35
CA SER A 4 24.86 46.64 13.44
C SER A 4 23.39 46.23 13.40
N ARG A 5 22.46 47.11 13.01
CA ARG A 5 21.04 46.78 12.86
C ARG A 5 20.76 45.91 11.63
N ILE A 6 21.52 46.09 10.55
CA ILE A 6 21.42 45.25 9.35
C ILE A 6 21.94 43.84 9.62
N ILE A 7 23.06 43.72 10.34
CA ILE A 7 23.63 42.42 10.77
C ILE A 7 22.67 41.71 11.73
N PHE A 8 22.06 42.42 12.67
CA PHE A 8 21.07 41.82 13.58
C PHE A 8 19.82 41.34 12.83
N ILE A 9 19.31 42.10 11.86
CA ILE A 9 18.18 41.69 11.03
C ILE A 9 18.55 40.48 10.16
N LEU A 10 19.73 40.46 9.54
CA LEU A 10 20.22 39.32 8.75
C LEU A 10 20.45 38.08 9.61
N LEU A 11 20.91 38.24 10.86
CA LEU A 11 21.07 37.13 11.80
C LEU A 11 19.70 36.59 12.24
N CYS A 12 18.72 37.45 12.53
CA CYS A 12 17.35 37.01 12.80
C CYS A 12 16.69 36.38 11.57
N LEU A 13 16.98 36.86 10.35
CA LEU A 13 16.48 36.28 9.10
C LEU A 13 17.13 34.93 8.82
N ALA A 14 18.44 34.80 9.07
CA ALA A 14 19.17 33.54 8.95
C ALA A 14 18.73 32.54 10.02
N ILE A 15 18.48 32.98 11.26
CA ILE A 15 17.90 32.14 12.32
C ILE A 15 16.48 31.73 11.93
N ALA A 16 15.65 32.63 11.38
CA ALA A 16 14.30 32.32 10.88
C ALA A 16 14.30 31.40 9.65
N LEU A 17 15.31 31.50 8.78
CA LEU A 17 15.52 30.65 7.60
C LEU A 17 16.10 29.27 7.98
N VAL A 18 16.88 29.18 9.06
CA VAL A 18 17.41 27.92 9.61
C VAL A 18 16.41 27.26 10.58
N SER A 19 15.49 28.01 11.17
CA SER A 19 14.33 27.46 11.92
C SER A 19 13.11 27.17 11.05
N ALA A 20 13.27 27.22 9.72
CA ALA A 20 12.43 26.48 8.78
C ALA A 20 12.99 25.05 8.60
N SER A 21 13.30 24.39 9.70
CA SER A 21 13.50 22.95 9.75
C SER A 21 12.17 22.31 9.33
N ALA A 22 12.18 21.48 8.29
CA ALA A 22 10.99 20.81 7.75
C ALA A 22 10.23 20.11 8.89
N VAL A 23 9.09 20.70 9.26
CA VAL A 23 8.22 20.16 10.30
C VAL A 23 7.47 19.02 9.67
N SER A 24 7.86 17.77 9.96
CA SER A 24 7.08 16.60 9.54
C SER A 24 5.80 16.52 10.40
N ALA A 25 4.82 17.37 10.09
CA ALA A 25 3.46 17.24 10.59
C ALA A 25 2.91 15.93 10.04
N THR A 26 2.81 14.96 10.95
CA THR A 26 2.51 13.58 10.66
C THR A 26 1.38 13.15 11.57
N CYS A 27 0.19 12.94 11.01
CA CYS A 27 -0.86 12.21 11.66
C CYS A 27 -0.34 10.80 11.98
N ASN A 28 -0.40 10.40 13.26
CA ASN A 28 -0.16 9.02 13.66
C ASN A 28 -1.32 8.56 14.52
N CYS A 29 -1.90 7.42 14.19
CA CYS A 29 -3.07 6.89 14.86
C CYS A 29 -2.91 5.39 15.14
N ILE A 30 -3.29 4.95 16.34
CA ILE A 30 -3.54 3.54 16.65
C ILE A 30 -4.94 3.44 17.26
N ILE A 31 -5.70 2.44 16.80
CA ILE A 31 -7.10 2.21 17.17
C ILE A 31 -7.26 0.74 17.53
N ILE A 32 -7.88 0.47 18.68
CA ILE A 32 -8.26 -0.88 19.13
C ILE A 32 -9.75 -0.84 19.46
N SER A 33 -10.58 -1.42 18.59
CA SER A 33 -12.02 -1.60 18.80
C SER A 33 -12.36 -2.96 19.40
N ASP A 34 -11.52 -3.98 19.20
CA ASP A 34 -11.65 -5.29 19.84
C ASP A 34 -10.28 -5.80 20.32
N PRO A 35 -9.95 -5.69 21.61
CA PRO A 35 -8.69 -6.19 22.15
C PRO A 35 -8.62 -7.73 22.21
N SER A 36 -9.75 -8.44 22.06
CA SER A 36 -9.78 -9.91 22.13
C SER A 36 -9.25 -10.59 20.87
N GLY A 37 -9.33 -9.90 19.72
CA GLY A 37 -8.95 -10.45 18.42
C GLY A 37 -9.98 -11.40 17.81
N ASN A 38 -11.22 -11.35 18.28
CA ASN A 38 -12.33 -12.07 17.66
C ASN A 38 -12.77 -11.36 16.38
N ASP A 39 -12.74 -10.03 16.37
CA ASP A 39 -12.90 -9.24 15.16
C ASP A 39 -11.54 -9.12 14.44
N PRO A 40 -11.37 -9.70 13.23
CA PRO A 40 -10.14 -9.57 12.45
C PRO A 40 -9.83 -8.13 12.04
N ASN A 41 -10.80 -7.20 12.15
CA ASN A 41 -10.65 -5.78 11.89
C ASN A 41 -10.55 -4.94 13.17
N GLY A 42 -10.37 -5.60 14.32
CA GLY A 42 -10.46 -5.00 15.64
C GLY A 42 -9.28 -4.13 16.08
N ALA A 43 -8.19 -4.08 15.29
CA ALA A 43 -7.00 -3.29 15.60
C ALA A 43 -6.34 -2.76 14.32
N ALA A 44 -6.09 -1.44 14.28
CA ALA A 44 -5.49 -0.78 13.13
C ALA A 44 -4.48 0.30 13.57
N ALA A 45 -3.48 0.54 12.73
CA ALA A 45 -2.53 1.64 12.87
C ALA A 45 -2.36 2.36 11.53
N GLY A 46 -2.07 3.65 11.56
CA GLY A 46 -1.90 4.40 10.32
C GLY A 46 -1.14 5.70 10.51
N SER A 47 -0.57 6.17 9.41
CA SER A 47 0.15 7.43 9.34
C SER A 47 -0.23 8.23 8.09
N LEU A 48 -0.29 9.56 8.23
CA LEU A 48 -0.24 10.49 7.10
C LEU A 48 0.94 11.44 7.25
N SER A 49 1.30 12.11 6.16
CA SER A 49 2.30 13.16 6.12
C SER A 49 1.77 14.35 5.33
N PHE A 50 2.16 15.56 5.73
CA PHE A 50 1.99 16.76 4.91
C PHE A 50 3.21 17.07 4.03
N GLU A 51 4.40 16.58 4.41
CA GLU A 51 5.67 16.97 3.81
C GLU A 51 6.10 16.07 2.66
N GLU A 52 6.98 16.60 1.80
CA GLU A 52 7.61 15.90 0.67
C GLU A 52 8.42 14.67 1.13
N ASN A 53 8.94 14.64 2.34
CA ASN A 53 9.64 13.46 2.83
C ASN A 53 8.72 12.56 3.65
N MET A 54 7.84 11.84 2.95
CA MET A 54 6.94 10.86 3.56
C MET A 54 7.63 9.77 4.37
N PHE A 55 8.87 9.41 4.01
CA PHE A 55 9.67 8.43 4.74
C PHE A 55 10.14 8.93 6.12
N GLN A 56 9.80 10.18 6.49
CA GLN A 56 10.03 10.73 7.82
C GLN A 56 9.05 10.23 8.89
N SER A 57 7.92 9.64 8.50
CA SER A 57 7.12 8.81 9.40
C SER A 57 7.53 7.36 9.23
N THR A 58 8.44 6.87 10.07
CA THR A 58 8.78 5.44 10.04
C THR A 58 7.66 4.64 10.69
N PHE A 59 7.13 3.71 9.92
CA PHE A 59 6.01 2.86 10.24
C PHE A 59 6.47 1.40 10.18
N VAL A 60 6.52 0.72 11.33
CA VAL A 60 6.93 -0.68 11.40
C VAL A 60 5.89 -1.49 12.13
N MET A 61 5.31 -2.47 11.44
CA MET A 61 4.41 -3.46 12.04
C MET A 61 5.11 -4.80 12.22
N SER A 62 4.88 -5.42 13.38
CA SER A 62 5.18 -6.83 13.60
C SER A 62 3.92 -7.66 13.32
N THR A 63 3.88 -8.35 12.18
CA THR A 63 2.76 -9.26 11.85
C THR A 63 2.68 -10.45 12.81
N LYS A 64 3.82 -10.85 13.37
CA LYS A 64 3.92 -11.95 14.34
C LYS A 64 3.38 -11.55 15.71
N HIS A 65 3.76 -10.37 16.20
CA HIS A 65 3.42 -9.91 17.55
C HIS A 65 2.24 -8.92 17.57
N GLN A 66 1.69 -8.57 16.40
CA GLN A 66 0.47 -7.79 16.21
C GLN A 66 0.54 -6.41 16.88
N TYR A 67 1.62 -5.67 16.62
CA TYR A 67 1.80 -4.30 17.08
C TYR A 67 2.41 -3.43 15.97
N ALA A 68 2.29 -2.12 16.10
CA ALA A 68 2.99 -1.14 15.28
C ALA A 68 3.82 -0.16 16.12
N VAL A 69 4.91 0.34 15.53
CA VAL A 69 5.71 1.47 15.99
C VAL A 69 5.60 2.56 14.92
N LEU A 70 5.00 3.67 15.30
CA LEU A 70 4.84 4.88 14.49
C LEU A 70 5.78 5.95 15.04
N SER A 71 6.58 6.55 14.18
CA SER A 71 7.50 7.62 14.58
C SER A 71 7.22 8.91 13.85
N GLY A 72 7.61 10.02 14.47
CA GLY A 72 7.64 11.34 13.83
C GLY A 72 8.39 12.32 14.71
N GLY A 73 8.39 13.60 14.33
CA GLY A 73 8.98 14.67 15.14
C GLY A 73 9.83 15.66 14.34
N GLU A 74 10.46 16.57 15.08
CA GLU A 74 11.07 17.82 14.57
C GLU A 74 12.61 17.81 14.55
N SER A 75 13.26 16.64 14.66
CA SER A 75 14.72 16.60 14.65
C SER A 75 15.28 16.85 13.25
N GLU A 76 16.29 17.70 13.18
CA GLU A 76 17.10 17.95 11.99
C GLU A 76 18.03 16.76 11.65
N ASP A 77 18.18 15.77 12.53
CA ASP A 77 19.02 14.58 12.34
C ASP A 77 18.15 13.32 12.20
N ASP A 78 17.87 12.93 10.96
CA ASP A 78 17.12 11.72 10.62
C ASP A 78 17.75 10.43 11.21
N SER A 79 19.05 10.42 11.52
CA SER A 79 19.71 9.25 12.14
C SER A 79 19.24 9.00 13.57
N LEU A 80 18.78 10.04 14.28
CA LEU A 80 18.22 9.92 15.63
C LEU A 80 16.86 9.24 15.61
N ARG A 81 16.03 9.52 14.59
CA ARG A 81 14.73 8.84 14.42
C ARG A 81 14.93 7.34 14.21
N LEU A 82 15.84 6.95 13.31
CA LEU A 82 16.10 5.54 13.05
C LEU A 82 16.61 4.82 14.31
N LYS A 83 17.53 5.42 15.07
CA LYS A 83 18.01 4.86 16.35
C LYS A 83 16.87 4.69 17.34
N MET A 84 16.04 5.71 17.50
CA MET A 84 14.86 5.68 18.37
C MET A 84 13.89 4.55 17.98
N VAL A 85 13.61 4.37 16.69
CA VAL A 85 12.75 3.29 16.18
C VAL A 85 13.39 1.93 16.46
N CYS A 86 14.67 1.75 16.15
CA CYS A 86 15.39 0.50 16.43
C CYS A 86 15.39 0.15 17.92
N GLU A 87 15.60 1.12 18.80
CA GLU A 87 15.56 0.91 20.26
C GLU A 87 14.14 0.62 20.77
N SER A 88 13.12 1.30 20.22
CA SER A 88 11.71 1.04 20.53
C SER A 88 11.31 -0.37 20.11
N LEU A 89 11.71 -0.79 18.90
CA LEU A 89 11.50 -2.14 18.38
C LEU A 89 12.22 -3.18 19.22
N ALA A 90 13.49 -2.95 19.55
CA ALA A 90 14.27 -3.83 20.41
C ALA A 90 13.62 -3.96 21.80
N ASN A 91 13.06 -2.87 22.35
CA ASN A 91 12.38 -2.91 23.63
C ASN A 91 11.15 -3.82 23.60
N ILE A 92 10.26 -3.62 22.63
CA ILE A 92 9.00 -4.38 22.55
C ILE A 92 9.20 -5.83 22.10
N GLU A 93 10.16 -6.11 21.20
CA GLU A 93 10.52 -7.48 20.78
C GLU A 93 11.15 -8.29 21.93
N ASN A 94 11.81 -7.63 22.88
CA ASN A 94 12.33 -8.26 24.09
C ASN A 94 11.29 -8.36 25.24
N GLY A 95 10.00 -8.23 24.93
CA GLY A 95 8.91 -8.38 25.90
C GLY A 95 8.55 -7.11 26.69
N GLY A 96 9.03 -5.95 26.26
CA GLY A 96 8.60 -4.65 26.79
C GLY A 96 7.13 -4.35 26.51
N SER A 97 6.56 -3.40 27.26
CA SER A 97 5.19 -2.90 27.03
C SER A 97 5.18 -1.80 25.96
N ALA A 98 4.00 -1.47 25.42
CA ALA A 98 3.86 -0.30 24.56
C ALA A 98 4.37 0.99 25.24
N SER A 99 4.13 1.14 26.54
CA SER A 99 4.59 2.29 27.34
C SER A 99 6.12 2.36 27.48
N SER A 100 6.82 1.25 27.71
CA SER A 100 8.28 1.26 27.80
C SER A 100 8.92 1.53 26.44
N ALA A 101 8.36 0.96 25.36
CA ALA A 101 8.84 1.20 24.02
C ALA A 101 8.62 2.66 23.59
N ALA A 102 7.44 3.24 23.81
CA ALA A 102 7.16 4.64 23.47
C ALA A 102 7.99 5.64 24.29
N SER A 103 8.37 5.28 25.53
CA SER A 103 9.22 6.12 26.40
C SER A 103 10.65 6.30 25.88
N VAL A 104 11.12 5.42 24.99
CA VAL A 104 12.43 5.57 24.33
C VAL A 104 12.54 6.92 23.64
N ALA A 105 11.46 7.40 23.02
CA ALA A 105 11.43 8.70 22.33
C ALA A 105 11.78 9.89 23.23
N SER A 106 11.57 9.81 24.55
CA SER A 106 11.96 10.87 25.49
C SER A 106 13.47 11.08 25.58
N SER A 107 14.28 10.11 25.15
CA SER A 107 15.74 10.24 25.09
C SER A 107 16.23 10.97 23.84
N TYR A 108 15.33 11.27 22.90
CA TYR A 108 15.64 11.85 21.61
C TYR A 108 14.88 13.17 21.44
N SER A 109 15.61 14.28 21.49
CA SER A 109 15.03 15.63 21.40
C SER A 109 14.18 15.80 20.13
N GLY A 110 12.95 16.30 20.31
CA GLY A 110 12.02 16.56 19.21
C GLY A 110 11.36 15.32 18.61
N MET A 111 11.71 14.10 19.02
CA MET A 111 11.16 12.85 18.49
C MET A 111 9.89 12.41 19.22
N ARG A 112 9.05 11.67 18.50
CA ARG A 112 7.84 11.01 19.00
C ARG A 112 7.86 9.54 18.62
N ALA A 113 7.35 8.70 19.51
CA ALA A 113 6.95 7.34 19.20
C ALA A 113 5.51 7.11 19.67
N ILE A 114 4.68 6.54 18.79
CA ILE A 114 3.44 5.87 19.17
C ILE A 114 3.67 4.38 18.98
N VAL A 115 3.49 3.60 20.03
CA VAL A 115 3.64 2.14 19.99
C VAL A 115 2.34 1.54 20.44
N GLY A 116 1.84 0.53 19.74
CA GLY A 116 0.62 -0.12 20.20
C GLY A 116 0.19 -1.35 19.43
N GLY A 117 -0.63 -2.14 20.11
CA GLY A 117 -1.26 -3.35 19.62
C GLY A 117 -2.17 -3.97 20.68
N PRO A 118 -3.13 -4.81 20.28
CA PRO A 118 -4.15 -5.41 21.17
C PRO A 118 -3.59 -6.07 22.43
N LYS A 119 -2.44 -6.76 22.30
CA LYS A 119 -1.81 -7.52 23.39
C LYS A 119 -0.87 -6.70 24.27
N VAL A 120 -0.34 -5.58 23.75
CA VAL A 120 0.73 -4.80 24.38
C VAL A 120 0.26 -3.44 24.91
N GLY A 121 -1.00 -3.08 24.63
CA GLY A 121 -1.58 -1.77 24.94
C GLY A 121 -1.22 -0.74 23.87
N MET A 122 -1.43 0.55 24.16
CA MET A 122 -1.03 1.66 23.30
C MET A 122 -0.32 2.72 24.14
N ALA A 123 0.67 3.39 23.58
CA ALA A 123 1.31 4.51 24.24
C ALA A 123 1.89 5.51 23.24
N VAL A 124 2.01 6.76 23.68
CA VAL A 124 2.73 7.82 22.98
C VAL A 124 3.71 8.50 23.94
N GLY A 125 4.94 8.70 23.48
CA GLY A 125 6.02 9.33 24.24
C GLY A 125 6.84 10.31 23.41
N GLY A 126 7.65 11.12 24.10
CA GLY A 126 8.52 12.13 23.48
C GLY A 126 7.81 13.48 23.27
N SER A 127 8.02 14.09 22.10
CA SER A 127 7.43 15.37 21.68
C SER A 127 6.14 15.15 20.89
N PHE A 128 4.99 15.32 21.53
CA PHE A 128 3.70 15.05 20.90
C PHE A 128 2.59 15.97 21.41
N ASP A 129 1.57 16.15 20.57
CA ASP A 129 0.25 16.63 20.96
C ASP A 129 -0.78 15.58 20.54
N ALA A 130 -1.34 14.84 21.49
CA ALA A 130 -2.21 13.71 21.21
C ALA A 130 -3.52 13.81 21.98
N TYR A 131 -4.54 13.13 21.46
CA TYR A 131 -5.70 12.74 22.24
C TYR A 131 -5.65 11.25 22.50
N VAL A 132 -5.96 10.89 23.75
CA VAL A 132 -6.10 9.51 24.19
C VAL A 132 -7.58 9.26 24.43
N ILE A 133 -8.11 8.26 23.74
CA ILE A 133 -9.50 7.83 23.78
C ILE A 133 -9.55 6.48 24.49
N VAL A 134 -10.33 6.34 25.58
CA VAL A 134 -10.38 5.11 26.39
C VAL A 134 -11.81 4.76 26.77
N GLU A 135 -12.17 3.49 26.58
CA GLU A 135 -13.42 2.92 27.08
C GLU A 135 -13.39 2.78 28.61
N GLN A 136 -14.41 3.33 29.26
CA GLN A 136 -14.65 3.24 30.69
C GLN A 136 -15.49 2.00 31.02
N ASP A 137 -15.48 1.58 32.28
CA ASP A 137 -16.18 0.34 32.70
C ASP A 137 -17.71 0.40 32.52
N ASN A 138 -18.28 1.60 32.34
CA ASN A 138 -19.70 1.81 32.03
C ASN A 138 -20.00 1.86 30.51
N GLY A 139 -19.01 1.58 29.66
CA GLY A 139 -19.14 1.61 28.20
C GLY A 139 -19.08 3.00 27.57
N SER A 140 -18.85 4.06 28.34
CA SER A 140 -18.60 5.40 27.79
C SER A 140 -17.13 5.57 27.40
N TYR A 141 -16.83 6.61 26.61
CA TYR A 141 -15.47 6.91 26.18
C TYR A 141 -15.01 8.26 26.73
N THR A 142 -13.80 8.30 27.28
CA THR A 142 -13.12 9.55 27.65
C THR A 142 -12.21 9.99 26.52
N VAL A 143 -12.20 11.29 26.21
CA VAL A 143 -11.33 11.91 25.21
C VAL A 143 -10.46 12.95 25.91
N THR A 144 -9.18 12.64 26.12
CA THR A 144 -8.29 13.46 26.96
C THR A 144 -7.07 13.94 26.17
N PRO A 145 -6.76 15.25 26.16
CA PRO A 145 -5.56 15.77 25.52
C PRO A 145 -4.31 15.52 26.37
N TYR A 146 -3.20 15.21 25.70
CA TYR A 146 -1.86 15.09 26.28
C TYR A 146 -0.85 15.78 25.37
N SER A 147 0.11 16.51 25.93
CA SER A 147 1.10 17.28 25.16
C SER A 147 2.56 17.06 25.59
N SER A 148 2.80 16.19 26.56
CA SER A 148 4.15 15.86 27.02
C SER A 148 4.17 14.59 27.88
N GLY A 149 5.37 14.05 28.11
CA GLY A 149 5.60 12.91 28.98
C GLY A 149 5.29 11.59 28.28
N LEU A 150 4.41 10.81 28.88
CA LEU A 150 3.97 9.51 28.40
C LEU A 150 2.46 9.42 28.62
N ALA A 151 1.72 9.13 27.57
CA ALA A 151 0.30 8.79 27.67
C ALA A 151 0.10 7.34 27.22
N TYR A 152 -0.70 6.57 27.95
CA TYR A 152 -0.83 5.14 27.69
C TYR A 152 -2.25 4.61 27.94
N ILE A 153 -2.56 3.53 27.25
CA ILE A 153 -3.75 2.71 27.41
C ILE A 153 -3.24 1.28 27.69
N PRO A 154 -3.64 0.65 28.81
CA PRO A 154 -3.15 -0.68 29.15
C PRO A 154 -3.65 -1.74 28.15
N PRO A 155 -2.96 -2.90 28.06
CA PRO A 155 -3.44 -4.05 27.29
C PRO A 155 -4.87 -4.44 27.66
N GLY A 156 -5.63 -4.95 26.68
CA GLY A 156 -6.99 -5.45 26.92
C GLY A 156 -8.08 -4.38 26.98
N LYS A 157 -7.76 -3.10 26.77
CA LYS A 157 -8.74 -1.99 26.71
C LYS A 157 -8.99 -1.52 25.28
N LYS A 158 -10.24 -1.17 24.98
CA LYS A 158 -10.60 -0.45 23.75
C LYS A 158 -10.20 1.01 23.86
N GLY A 159 -9.87 1.59 22.72
CA GLY A 159 -9.50 3.00 22.67
C GLY A 159 -8.70 3.34 21.43
N ALA A 160 -8.15 4.55 21.44
CA ALA A 160 -7.27 5.02 20.40
C ALA A 160 -6.30 6.08 20.94
N ILE A 161 -5.18 6.24 20.25
CA ILE A 161 -4.28 7.38 20.41
C ILE A 161 -4.15 8.03 19.05
N ILE A 162 -4.50 9.31 18.95
CA ILE A 162 -4.35 10.12 17.73
C ILE A 162 -3.44 11.30 18.01
N HIS A 163 -2.36 11.38 17.26
CA HIS A 163 -1.51 12.55 17.15
C HIS A 163 -1.70 13.18 15.78
N LEU A 164 -1.67 14.52 15.73
CA LEU A 164 -1.71 15.31 14.49
C LEU A 164 -1.05 16.66 14.79
N ARG A 165 -0.21 17.20 13.92
CA ARG A 165 0.28 18.59 14.03
C ARG A 165 -0.36 19.43 12.93
N ASP A 166 -0.28 20.76 13.02
CA ASP A 166 -0.83 21.60 11.97
C ASP A 166 0.10 21.57 10.76
N SER A 167 -0.50 21.37 9.58
CA SER A 167 0.09 21.78 8.32
C SER A 167 -0.29 23.23 7.98
N PRO A 168 0.60 24.04 7.39
CA PRO A 168 0.28 25.37 6.88
C PRO A 168 -0.99 25.37 6.00
N GLY A 169 -1.97 26.23 6.32
CA GLY A 169 -3.18 26.40 5.52
C GLY A 169 -4.43 25.64 6.00
N ALA A 170 -4.34 24.89 7.09
CA ALA A 170 -5.48 24.21 7.72
C ALA A 170 -6.53 25.20 8.28
N GLY A 171 -7.82 24.94 8.04
CA GLY A 171 -8.91 25.65 8.72
C GLY A 171 -9.06 25.18 10.17
N GLY A 172 -9.37 26.09 11.11
CA GLY A 172 -9.72 25.75 12.51
C GLY A 172 -8.56 25.54 13.49
N GLY A 173 -7.35 25.25 12.99
CA GLY A 173 -6.12 25.06 13.78
C GLY A 173 -5.98 23.66 14.39
N ALA A 174 -4.72 23.22 14.58
CA ALA A 174 -4.36 21.83 14.91
C ALA A 174 -5.12 21.24 16.10
N ALA A 175 -5.28 22.02 17.18
CA ALA A 175 -5.91 21.56 18.41
C ALA A 175 -7.41 21.30 18.22
N ALA A 176 -8.10 22.12 17.43
CA ALA A 176 -9.51 21.95 17.14
C ALA A 176 -9.73 20.72 16.24
N ASN A 177 -8.90 20.58 15.20
CA ASN A 177 -8.93 19.44 14.28
C ASN A 177 -8.64 18.12 15.00
N ARG A 178 -7.58 18.07 15.83
CA ARG A 178 -7.28 16.94 16.71
C ARG A 178 -8.47 16.55 17.57
N LYS A 179 -9.10 17.52 18.23
CA LYS A 179 -10.24 17.27 19.11
C LYS A 179 -11.44 16.74 18.33
N ALA A 180 -11.73 17.28 17.15
CA ALA A 180 -12.83 16.86 16.30
C ALA A 180 -12.64 15.40 15.85
N ILE A 181 -11.44 15.05 15.35
CA ILE A 181 -11.08 13.68 14.95
C ILE A 181 -11.17 12.73 16.15
N ALA A 182 -10.58 13.08 17.29
CA ALA A 182 -10.64 12.27 18.50
C ALA A 182 -12.08 12.03 19.00
N THR A 183 -12.95 13.04 18.86
CA THR A 183 -14.37 12.93 19.22
C THR A 183 -15.10 11.99 18.27
N GLU A 184 -14.79 12.03 16.97
CA GLU A 184 -15.40 11.13 15.99
C GLU A 184 -14.96 9.68 16.20
N ILE A 185 -13.66 9.43 16.43
CA ILE A 185 -13.15 8.11 16.80
C ILE A 185 -13.90 7.57 18.02
N ALA A 186 -14.12 8.38 19.06
CA ALA A 186 -14.84 7.95 20.25
C ALA A 186 -16.32 7.61 19.97
N LYS A 187 -16.99 8.32 19.04
CA LYS A 187 -18.36 7.98 18.63
C LYS A 187 -18.39 6.66 17.86
N GLU A 188 -17.50 6.48 16.89
CA GLU A 188 -17.48 5.25 16.10
C GLU A 188 -17.10 4.03 16.95
N LEU A 189 -16.15 4.17 17.89
CA LEU A 189 -15.85 3.12 18.87
C LEU A 189 -17.05 2.78 19.76
N ARG A 190 -17.81 3.79 20.21
CA ARG A 190 -19.05 3.58 20.98
C ARG A 190 -20.13 2.89 20.16
N ASP A 191 -20.23 3.24 18.89
CA ASP A 191 -21.25 2.72 17.97
C ASP A 191 -20.86 1.33 17.41
N GLY A 192 -19.68 0.83 17.75
CA GLY A 192 -19.25 -0.55 17.48
C GLY A 192 -18.61 -0.77 16.12
N TYR A 193 -18.12 0.28 15.47
CA TYR A 193 -17.38 0.16 14.22
C TYR A 193 -16.01 -0.52 14.43
N SER A 194 -15.53 -1.21 13.40
CA SER A 194 -14.22 -1.87 13.42
C SER A 194 -13.08 -0.85 13.35
N ALA A 195 -11.90 -1.19 13.88
CA ALA A 195 -10.76 -0.28 13.87
C ALA A 195 -10.30 0.08 12.45
N THR A 196 -10.43 -0.84 11.49
CA THR A 196 -10.10 -0.56 10.07
C THR A 196 -11.05 0.46 9.44
N HIS A 197 -12.35 0.40 9.75
CA HIS A 197 -13.34 1.39 9.32
C HIS A 197 -13.02 2.76 9.91
N ILE A 198 -12.77 2.81 11.23
CA ILE A 198 -12.45 4.04 11.93
C ILE A 198 -11.16 4.65 11.37
N MET A 199 -10.18 3.83 11.00
CA MET A 199 -8.96 4.29 10.33
C MET A 199 -9.28 4.96 8.98
N GLY A 200 -10.17 4.39 8.17
CA GLY A 200 -10.68 5.03 6.95
C GLY A 200 -11.32 6.39 7.20
N SER A 201 -12.20 6.48 8.22
CA SER A 201 -12.81 7.73 8.69
C SER A 201 -11.77 8.77 9.12
N VAL A 202 -10.72 8.36 9.84
CA VAL A 202 -9.60 9.24 10.25
C VAL A 202 -8.88 9.78 9.02
N PHE A 203 -8.50 8.93 8.07
CA PHE A 203 -7.81 9.35 6.86
C PHE A 203 -8.64 10.33 6.03
N ARG A 204 -9.96 10.07 5.89
CA ARG A 204 -10.89 10.99 5.23
C ARG A 204 -10.94 12.35 5.92
N MET A 205 -11.10 12.37 7.25
CA MET A 205 -11.18 13.63 7.99
C MET A 205 -9.87 14.41 7.93
N VAL A 206 -8.74 13.74 8.12
CA VAL A 206 -7.42 14.37 8.09
C VAL A 206 -7.15 14.97 6.71
N SER A 207 -7.34 14.21 5.64
CA SER A 207 -7.06 14.69 4.28
C SER A 207 -8.01 15.77 3.79
N THR A 208 -9.28 15.76 4.23
CA THR A 208 -10.27 16.75 3.76
C THR A 208 -10.39 18.00 4.63
N GLN A 209 -9.95 17.96 5.90
CA GLN A 209 -10.20 19.03 6.86
C GLN A 209 -8.94 19.68 7.43
N THR A 210 -7.79 19.00 7.36
CA THR A 210 -6.60 19.44 8.11
C THR A 210 -5.42 19.88 7.24
N GLY A 211 -5.48 19.64 5.93
CA GLY A 211 -4.37 19.95 5.02
C GLY A 211 -3.29 18.87 4.96
N GLU A 212 -3.22 17.95 5.92
CA GLU A 212 -2.37 16.75 5.84
C GLU A 212 -2.98 15.74 4.86
N VAL A 213 -2.67 15.92 3.57
CA VAL A 213 -3.36 15.20 2.49
C VAL A 213 -2.58 14.02 1.93
N TYR A 214 -1.27 13.93 2.12
CA TYR A 214 -0.46 12.88 1.49
C TYR A 214 -0.45 11.62 2.36
N GLY A 215 -0.75 10.48 1.75
CA GLY A 215 -0.87 9.20 2.45
C GLY A 215 0.45 8.77 3.10
N GLY A 216 0.43 8.02 4.20
CA GLY A 216 1.61 7.39 4.83
C GLY A 216 1.44 5.90 5.11
N GLY A 217 0.32 5.32 4.66
CA GLY A 217 -0.03 3.91 4.82
C GLY A 217 -0.80 3.59 6.10
N ALA A 218 -1.49 2.45 6.07
CA ALA A 218 -2.22 1.92 7.21
C ALA A 218 -2.15 0.40 7.24
N ASP A 219 -2.35 -0.15 8.44
CA ASP A 219 -2.32 -1.56 8.71
C ASP A 219 -3.51 -2.04 9.53
N ASN A 220 -3.86 -3.30 9.29
CA ASN A 220 -4.62 -4.13 10.19
C ASN A 220 -3.65 -5.00 11.02
N LEU A 221 -3.60 -4.71 12.32
CA LEU A 221 -2.63 -5.31 13.23
C LEU A 221 -2.94 -6.78 13.55
N PHE A 222 -4.20 -7.21 13.50
CA PHE A 222 -4.55 -8.60 13.76
C PHE A 222 -4.15 -9.51 12.60
N CYS A 223 -4.47 -9.07 11.39
CA CYS A 223 -4.30 -9.88 10.19
C CYS A 223 -2.96 -9.65 9.48
N GLY A 224 -2.19 -8.64 9.90
CA GLY A 224 -0.93 -8.29 9.28
C GLY A 224 -1.09 -7.76 7.86
N ILE A 225 -2.23 -7.12 7.59
CA ILE A 225 -2.55 -6.55 6.28
C ILE A 225 -2.08 -5.10 6.28
N THR A 226 -1.51 -4.69 5.17
CA THR A 226 -0.95 -3.35 5.00
C THR A 226 -1.35 -2.81 3.64
N THR A 227 -1.51 -1.49 3.53
CA THR A 227 -1.57 -0.81 2.24
C THR A 227 -0.28 -0.97 1.45
N GLY A 228 0.84 -1.33 2.10
CA GLY A 228 2.16 -1.37 1.46
C GLY A 228 2.47 -0.04 0.78
N ASP A 229 2.93 -0.14 -0.47
CA ASP A 229 3.38 1.01 -1.25
C ASP A 229 2.25 1.71 -2.03
N MET A 230 0.98 1.38 -1.76
CA MET A 230 -0.18 1.83 -2.54
C MET A 230 -0.32 3.36 -2.66
N PHE A 231 0.15 4.10 -1.65
CA PHE A 231 0.07 5.57 -1.61
C PHE A 231 1.45 6.22 -1.47
N THR A 232 2.51 5.42 -1.47
CA THR A 232 3.89 5.93 -1.37
C THR A 232 4.38 6.39 -2.75
N PRO A 233 5.16 7.47 -2.83
CA PRO A 233 5.80 7.87 -4.07
C PRO A 233 6.82 6.82 -4.55
N SER A 234 7.09 6.79 -5.86
CA SER A 234 8.15 5.94 -6.43
C SER A 234 9.56 6.43 -6.12
N GLU A 235 9.72 7.73 -5.81
CA GLU A 235 11.01 8.34 -5.50
C GLU A 235 11.08 8.80 -4.04
N LEU A 236 12.29 8.77 -3.47
CA LEU A 236 12.55 9.28 -2.13
C LEU A 236 12.39 10.80 -2.09
N ASN A 237 11.82 11.32 -1.01
CA ASN A 237 11.56 12.74 -0.80
C ASN A 237 10.51 13.36 -1.76
N GLU A 238 9.59 12.55 -2.26
CA GLU A 238 8.39 13.06 -2.95
C GLU A 238 7.13 12.93 -2.11
N LYS A 239 6.12 13.74 -2.46
CA LYS A 239 4.77 13.61 -1.89
C LYS A 239 4.12 12.34 -2.39
N GLY A 240 3.48 11.62 -1.49
CA GLY A 240 2.66 10.47 -1.87
C GLY A 240 1.32 10.89 -2.43
N TYR A 241 0.45 9.90 -2.58
CA TYR A 241 -0.86 10.10 -3.16
C TYR A 241 -1.73 10.99 -2.24
N ASP A 242 -2.40 11.99 -2.80
CA ASP A 242 -3.35 12.81 -2.07
C ASP A 242 -4.60 11.98 -1.73
N MET A 243 -4.76 11.70 -0.44
CA MET A 243 -5.81 10.84 0.08
C MET A 243 -7.21 11.38 -0.19
N SER A 244 -7.36 12.67 -0.49
CA SER A 244 -8.63 13.31 -0.82
C SER A 244 -9.01 13.20 -2.30
N GLN A 245 -8.15 12.62 -3.15
CA GLN A 245 -8.38 12.49 -4.59
C GLN A 245 -9.08 11.18 -4.98
N PRO A 246 -9.80 11.16 -6.11
CA PRO A 246 -10.32 9.95 -6.72
C PRO A 246 -9.22 8.94 -7.08
N TYR A 247 -9.27 7.75 -6.51
CA TYR A 247 -8.27 6.69 -6.72
C TYR A 247 -8.68 5.73 -7.84
N ALA A 248 -9.93 5.27 -7.83
CA ALA A 248 -10.46 4.34 -8.81
C ALA A 248 -11.95 4.57 -9.06
N LYS A 249 -12.47 3.91 -10.10
CA LYS A 249 -13.89 3.66 -10.28
C LYS A 249 -14.17 2.19 -10.11
N VAL A 250 -15.18 1.86 -9.31
CA VAL A 250 -15.51 0.47 -8.95
C VAL A 250 -16.97 0.17 -9.26
N CYS A 251 -17.23 -1.03 -9.77
CA CYS A 251 -18.56 -1.58 -9.94
C CYS A 251 -19.00 -2.31 -8.67
N GLU A 252 -20.01 -1.79 -7.98
CA GLU A 252 -20.53 -2.41 -6.75
C GLU A 252 -21.23 -3.76 -6.98
N SER A 253 -21.61 -4.07 -8.23
CA SER A 253 -22.30 -5.31 -8.60
C SER A 253 -21.34 -6.48 -8.82
N CYS A 254 -20.32 -6.31 -9.67
CA CYS A 254 -19.41 -7.38 -10.06
C CYS A 254 -17.96 -7.20 -9.59
N GLY A 255 -17.65 -6.11 -8.87
CA GLY A 255 -16.32 -5.84 -8.33
C GLY A 255 -15.30 -5.38 -9.36
N TRP A 256 -15.67 -5.21 -10.63
CA TRP A 256 -14.74 -4.68 -11.63
C TRP A 256 -14.32 -3.25 -11.28
N SER A 257 -13.03 -2.98 -11.33
CA SER A 257 -12.44 -1.68 -11.04
C SER A 257 -11.54 -1.18 -12.17
N VAL A 258 -11.30 0.13 -12.17
CA VAL A 258 -10.29 0.76 -12.99
C VAL A 258 -9.71 1.96 -12.26
N ALA A 259 -8.38 2.04 -12.17
CA ALA A 259 -7.67 3.14 -11.53
C ALA A 259 -7.58 4.39 -12.43
N TYR A 260 -7.44 5.56 -11.81
CA TYR A 260 -7.13 6.79 -12.53
C TYR A 260 -5.70 6.77 -13.11
N PRO A 261 -5.44 7.46 -14.25
CA PRO A 261 -6.37 8.30 -15.02
C PRO A 261 -7.27 7.52 -15.99
N LYS A 262 -7.02 6.22 -16.22
CA LYS A 262 -7.80 5.42 -17.19
C LYS A 262 -9.29 5.37 -16.84
N ALA A 263 -9.62 5.47 -15.55
CA ALA A 263 -10.99 5.56 -15.04
C ALA A 263 -11.83 6.67 -15.68
N ASP A 264 -11.23 7.76 -16.17
CA ASP A 264 -11.97 8.85 -16.85
C ASP A 264 -12.72 8.37 -18.09
N SER A 265 -12.22 7.33 -18.77
CA SER A 265 -12.83 6.76 -19.97
C SER A 265 -14.06 5.88 -19.68
N TYR A 266 -14.34 5.57 -18.42
CA TYR A 266 -15.40 4.63 -18.02
C TYR A 266 -16.45 5.31 -17.16
N GLN A 267 -17.73 5.17 -17.55
CA GLN A 267 -18.89 5.65 -16.78
C GLN A 267 -19.76 4.49 -16.27
N VAL A 268 -19.70 3.36 -16.96
CA VAL A 268 -20.41 2.12 -16.65
C VAL A 268 -19.44 0.95 -16.73
N CYS A 269 -19.74 -0.11 -15.99
CA CYS A 269 -18.98 -1.35 -16.02
C CYS A 269 -19.07 -1.98 -17.41
N PRO A 270 -17.94 -2.38 -18.04
CA PRO A 270 -17.94 -3.01 -19.35
C PRO A 270 -18.56 -4.42 -19.35
N TYR A 271 -18.71 -5.04 -18.18
CA TYR A 271 -19.22 -6.41 -18.05
C TYR A 271 -20.73 -6.50 -17.81
N ASP A 272 -21.29 -5.60 -16.99
CA ASP A 272 -22.71 -5.67 -16.58
C ASP A 272 -23.49 -4.36 -16.81
N GLY A 273 -22.84 -3.30 -17.30
CA GLY A 273 -23.49 -2.01 -17.58
C GLY A 273 -23.84 -1.18 -16.34
N THR A 274 -23.49 -1.63 -15.13
CA THR A 274 -23.76 -0.90 -13.88
C THR A 274 -22.99 0.41 -13.83
N LYS A 275 -23.58 1.48 -13.32
CA LYS A 275 -22.90 2.76 -13.13
C LYS A 275 -21.75 2.59 -12.13
N LEU A 276 -20.56 3.07 -12.49
CA LEU A 276 -19.40 2.98 -11.63
C LEU A 276 -19.45 4.03 -10.53
N LYS A 277 -19.05 3.64 -9.32
CA LYS A 277 -18.85 4.53 -8.19
C LYS A 277 -17.42 5.03 -8.17
N VAL A 278 -17.23 6.32 -7.88
CA VAL A 278 -15.90 6.88 -7.61
C VAL A 278 -15.49 6.47 -6.22
N GLU A 279 -14.33 5.84 -6.13
CA GLU A 279 -13.66 5.48 -4.89
C GLU A 279 -12.52 6.47 -4.65
N TYR A 280 -12.54 7.13 -3.50
CA TYR A 280 -11.45 8.02 -3.09
C TYR A 280 -10.30 7.23 -2.45
N ALA A 281 -9.10 7.81 -2.41
CA ALA A 281 -7.94 7.11 -1.85
C ALA A 281 -8.13 6.70 -0.37
N TYR A 282 -8.83 7.49 0.44
CA TYR A 282 -9.18 7.06 1.81
C TYR A 282 -10.13 5.85 1.85
N ASP A 283 -11.06 5.73 0.89
CA ASP A 283 -11.95 4.57 0.77
C ASP A 283 -11.17 3.32 0.33
N ALA A 284 -10.27 3.51 -0.64
CA ALA A 284 -9.39 2.45 -1.13
C ALA A 284 -8.44 1.95 -0.04
N LEU A 285 -7.96 2.85 0.84
CA LEU A 285 -7.18 2.50 2.03
C LEU A 285 -7.98 1.65 3.00
N GLU A 286 -9.18 2.08 3.38
CA GLU A 286 -10.06 1.32 4.28
C GLU A 286 -10.27 -0.10 3.75
N GLN A 287 -10.62 -0.22 2.46
CA GLN A 287 -10.83 -1.50 1.82
C GLN A 287 -9.57 -2.37 1.75
N ALA A 288 -8.40 -1.76 1.55
CA ALA A 288 -7.14 -2.48 1.45
C ALA A 288 -6.72 -3.14 2.77
N ILE A 289 -7.08 -2.56 3.92
CA ILE A 289 -6.73 -3.10 5.24
C ILE A 289 -7.88 -3.87 5.91
N THR A 290 -9.10 -3.73 5.39
CA THR A 290 -10.29 -4.38 5.95
C THR A 290 -10.42 -5.82 5.44
N VAL A 291 -10.45 -6.76 6.37
CA VAL A 291 -10.85 -8.14 6.13
C VAL A 291 -12.34 -8.18 5.91
N SER A 292 -12.77 -8.28 4.65
CA SER A 292 -14.13 -8.62 4.28
C SER A 292 -14.24 -10.10 3.90
N ASP A 293 -15.45 -10.65 3.86
CA ASP A 293 -15.69 -11.99 3.30
C ASP A 293 -15.48 -12.04 1.78
N SER A 294 -15.35 -10.88 1.14
CA SER A 294 -15.25 -10.72 -0.31
C SER A 294 -13.84 -10.38 -0.82
N ASN A 295 -12.90 -9.88 -0.02
CA ASN A 295 -11.62 -9.39 -0.53
C ASN A 295 -10.43 -10.15 0.06
N ALA A 296 -9.77 -10.95 -0.76
CA ALA A 296 -8.46 -11.50 -0.44
C ALA A 296 -7.39 -10.41 -0.57
N ASN A 297 -6.45 -10.38 0.36
CA ASN A 297 -5.22 -9.59 0.26
C ASN A 297 -4.27 -10.30 -0.68
N VAL A 298 -3.74 -9.58 -1.67
CA VAL A 298 -2.93 -10.18 -2.73
C VAL A 298 -1.58 -9.51 -2.74
N TYR A 299 -0.53 -10.31 -2.54
CA TYR A 299 0.85 -9.86 -2.57
C TYR A 299 1.52 -10.48 -3.78
N THR A 300 2.19 -9.67 -4.59
CA THR A 300 2.94 -10.13 -5.77
C THR A 300 4.43 -10.04 -5.51
N TYR A 301 5.16 -11.09 -5.89
CA TYR A 301 6.61 -11.16 -5.73
C TYR A 301 7.27 -11.63 -7.02
N GLY A 302 8.55 -11.32 -7.20
CA GLY A 302 9.40 -11.90 -8.25
C GLY A 302 9.36 -11.19 -9.61
N SER A 303 8.67 -10.05 -9.72
CA SER A 303 8.71 -9.17 -10.89
C SER A 303 8.27 -7.75 -10.51
N ASP A 304 8.99 -6.76 -11.03
CA ASP A 304 8.73 -5.33 -10.82
C ASP A 304 8.00 -4.70 -12.03
N GLU A 305 7.34 -5.51 -12.86
CA GLU A 305 6.62 -5.03 -14.05
C GLU A 305 5.48 -4.09 -13.63
N GLN A 306 5.44 -2.89 -14.21
CA GLN A 306 4.49 -1.85 -13.82
C GLN A 306 3.04 -2.30 -14.02
N GLY A 307 2.20 -2.18 -12.98
CA GLY A 307 0.79 -2.56 -13.02
C GLY A 307 0.52 -4.06 -12.82
N LEU A 308 1.56 -4.88 -12.66
CA LEU A 308 1.43 -6.32 -12.40
C LEU A 308 0.73 -6.59 -11.07
N SER A 309 1.06 -5.82 -10.03
CA SER A 309 0.54 -6.02 -8.68
C SER A 309 -0.97 -5.77 -8.61
N GLU A 310 -1.42 -4.68 -9.24
CA GLU A 310 -2.80 -4.23 -9.30
C GLU A 310 -3.65 -5.19 -10.13
N THR A 311 -3.16 -5.57 -11.31
CA THR A 311 -3.86 -6.51 -12.20
C THR A 311 -3.96 -7.90 -11.57
N THR A 312 -2.89 -8.36 -10.91
CA THR A 312 -2.91 -9.64 -10.20
C THR A 312 -3.88 -9.59 -9.03
N LYS A 313 -3.92 -8.48 -8.29
CA LYS A 313 -4.86 -8.28 -7.17
C LYS A 313 -6.31 -8.44 -7.65
N GLU A 314 -6.70 -7.78 -8.72
CA GLU A 314 -8.06 -7.89 -9.28
C GLU A 314 -8.40 -9.33 -9.69
N VAL A 315 -7.49 -10.00 -10.41
CA VAL A 315 -7.70 -11.38 -10.88
C VAL A 315 -7.82 -12.36 -9.71
N VAL A 316 -6.96 -12.24 -8.71
CA VAL A 316 -6.95 -13.13 -7.54
C VAL A 316 -8.16 -12.88 -6.67
N GLN A 317 -8.54 -11.62 -6.44
CA GLN A 317 -9.76 -11.28 -5.67
C GLN A 317 -11.01 -11.87 -6.33
N TYR A 318 -11.16 -11.70 -7.64
CA TYR A 318 -12.24 -12.33 -8.40
C TYR A 318 -12.22 -13.86 -8.27
N ALA A 319 -11.05 -14.48 -8.40
CA ALA A 319 -10.90 -15.94 -8.30
C ALA A 319 -11.27 -16.46 -6.91
N VAL A 320 -10.91 -15.75 -5.85
CA VAL A 320 -11.25 -16.09 -4.46
C VAL A 320 -12.73 -15.88 -4.19
N GLN A 321 -13.34 -14.79 -4.64
CA GLN A 321 -14.79 -14.58 -4.50
C GLN A 321 -15.59 -15.72 -5.14
N LYS A 322 -15.15 -16.16 -6.33
CA LYS A 322 -15.86 -17.19 -7.10
C LYS A 322 -15.60 -18.62 -6.63
N ASN A 323 -14.38 -18.93 -6.21
CA ASN A 323 -13.94 -20.31 -5.99
C ASN A 323 -13.35 -20.56 -4.58
N GLY A 324 -13.35 -19.55 -3.72
CA GLY A 324 -12.67 -19.58 -2.44
C GLY A 324 -11.15 -19.59 -2.55
N TYR A 325 -10.48 -19.78 -1.41
CA TYR A 325 -9.03 -19.79 -1.25
C TYR A 325 -8.39 -21.10 -1.77
N SER A 326 -8.46 -21.32 -3.08
CA SER A 326 -7.88 -22.47 -3.79
C SER A 326 -6.71 -22.04 -4.65
N SER A 327 -5.49 -22.43 -4.25
CA SER A 327 -4.24 -22.11 -4.98
C SER A 327 -4.30 -22.55 -6.44
N THR A 328 -4.89 -23.71 -6.73
CA THR A 328 -5.08 -24.21 -8.10
C THR A 328 -6.01 -23.31 -8.91
N LYS A 329 -7.15 -22.91 -8.36
CA LYS A 329 -8.13 -22.07 -9.10
C LYS A 329 -7.62 -20.64 -9.29
N ILE A 330 -6.85 -20.15 -8.33
CA ILE A 330 -6.16 -18.86 -8.43
C ILE A 330 -5.11 -18.91 -9.54
N ALA A 331 -4.24 -19.93 -9.56
CA ALA A 331 -3.25 -20.11 -10.62
C ALA A 331 -3.89 -20.24 -12.01
N GLU A 332 -4.97 -21.01 -12.15
CA GLU A 332 -5.74 -21.12 -13.41
C GLU A 332 -6.26 -19.75 -13.88
N ALA A 333 -6.80 -18.93 -12.96
CA ALA A 333 -7.31 -17.60 -13.28
C ALA A 333 -6.19 -16.64 -13.71
N ILE A 334 -5.05 -16.66 -13.03
CA ILE A 334 -3.86 -15.87 -13.40
C ILE A 334 -3.36 -16.30 -14.78
N ASN A 335 -3.16 -17.59 -15.02
CA ASN A 335 -2.67 -18.11 -16.30
C ASN A 335 -3.61 -17.79 -17.46
N LYS A 336 -4.92 -17.77 -17.22
CA LYS A 336 -5.89 -17.31 -18.23
C LYS A 336 -5.68 -15.84 -18.59
N ASN A 337 -5.40 -14.98 -17.61
CA ASN A 337 -5.14 -13.56 -17.85
C ASN A 337 -3.75 -13.30 -18.47
N ILE A 338 -2.75 -14.14 -18.18
CA ILE A 338 -1.47 -14.17 -18.91
C ILE A 338 -1.71 -14.52 -20.39
N ASN A 339 -2.47 -15.59 -20.65
CA ASN A 339 -2.79 -16.02 -22.01
C ASN A 339 -3.59 -14.97 -22.81
N ASN A 340 -4.42 -14.19 -22.12
CA ASN A 340 -5.20 -13.11 -22.71
C ASN A 340 -4.40 -11.80 -22.87
N GLY A 341 -3.13 -11.75 -22.44
CA GLY A 341 -2.28 -10.56 -22.51
C GLY A 341 -2.69 -9.45 -21.54
N ILE A 342 -3.48 -9.76 -20.51
CA ILE A 342 -3.88 -8.82 -19.45
C ILE A 342 -2.76 -8.72 -18.41
N ILE A 343 -2.15 -9.85 -18.05
CA ILE A 343 -0.93 -9.91 -17.26
C ILE A 343 0.24 -10.15 -18.22
N VAL A 344 1.26 -9.30 -18.16
CA VAL A 344 2.41 -9.32 -19.09
C VAL A 344 3.73 -9.35 -18.32
N GLY A 345 4.82 -9.71 -19.02
CA GLY A 345 6.18 -9.65 -18.46
C GLY A 345 6.55 -10.82 -17.53
N VAL A 346 5.62 -11.75 -17.29
CA VAL A 346 5.80 -12.87 -16.35
C VAL A 346 5.42 -14.21 -16.96
N ASN A 347 6.05 -15.28 -16.46
CA ASN A 347 5.76 -16.65 -16.85
C ASN A 347 4.47 -17.18 -16.20
N HIS A 348 3.96 -18.31 -16.70
CA HIS A 348 2.85 -19.02 -16.06
C HIS A 348 3.18 -19.40 -14.62
N VAL A 349 2.16 -19.38 -13.76
CA VAL A 349 2.25 -19.73 -12.34
C VAL A 349 1.62 -21.10 -12.09
N GLU A 350 2.22 -21.89 -11.21
CA GLU A 350 1.65 -23.15 -10.73
C GLU A 350 1.03 -22.99 -9.34
N ALA A 351 0.24 -23.97 -8.89
CA ALA A 351 -0.37 -23.92 -7.56
C ALA A 351 0.64 -23.82 -6.40
N LYS A 352 1.88 -24.30 -6.61
CA LYS A 352 3.00 -24.19 -5.64
C LYS A 352 3.53 -22.76 -5.52
N ASP A 353 3.33 -21.94 -6.55
CA ASP A 353 3.75 -20.53 -6.61
C ASP A 353 2.68 -19.61 -5.99
N ILE A 354 1.58 -20.19 -5.47
CA ILE A 354 0.51 -19.49 -4.78
C ILE A 354 0.51 -19.90 -3.31
N ASN A 355 0.89 -18.98 -2.43
CA ASN A 355 0.80 -19.17 -0.99
C ASN A 355 -0.53 -18.63 -0.47
N VAL A 356 -1.32 -19.46 0.21
CA VAL A 356 -2.64 -19.07 0.67
C VAL A 356 -2.73 -19.16 2.20
N ASN A 357 -2.88 -18.01 2.85
CA ASN A 357 -3.22 -17.94 4.27
C ASN A 357 -4.71 -17.63 4.41
N LYS A 358 -5.52 -18.68 4.61
CA LYS A 358 -6.97 -18.55 4.73
C LYS A 358 -7.40 -17.72 5.94
N ASN A 359 -6.68 -17.83 7.05
CA ASN A 359 -7.02 -17.12 8.29
C ASN A 359 -6.76 -15.62 8.17
N ALA A 360 -5.65 -15.24 7.53
CA ALA A 360 -5.34 -13.84 7.23
C ALA A 360 -5.98 -13.35 5.91
N LYS A 361 -6.81 -14.20 5.27
CA LYS A 361 -7.44 -13.95 3.97
C LYS A 361 -6.44 -13.42 2.94
N SER A 362 -5.23 -13.99 2.93
CA SER A 362 -4.10 -13.51 2.12
C SER A 362 -3.66 -14.54 1.08
N VAL A 363 -3.21 -14.04 -0.06
CA VAL A 363 -2.67 -14.80 -1.18
C VAL A 363 -1.36 -14.16 -1.61
N GLY A 364 -0.25 -14.87 -1.46
CA GLY A 364 1.03 -14.52 -2.09
C GLY A 364 1.13 -15.18 -3.45
N VAL A 365 1.48 -14.42 -4.49
CA VAL A 365 1.72 -14.90 -5.84
C VAL A 365 3.18 -14.65 -6.19
N TYR A 366 3.92 -15.72 -6.46
CA TYR A 366 5.33 -15.66 -6.83
C TYR A 366 5.47 -15.82 -8.33
N TYR A 367 5.77 -14.71 -9.02
CA TYR A 367 6.02 -14.71 -10.45
C TYR A 367 7.48 -15.01 -10.77
N THR A 368 7.68 -15.55 -11.97
CA THR A 368 9.01 -15.59 -12.61
C THR A 368 8.98 -14.61 -13.78
N ALA A 369 9.78 -13.54 -13.72
CA ALA A 369 9.89 -12.59 -14.81
C ALA A 369 10.41 -13.25 -16.10
N LEU A 370 9.89 -12.83 -17.25
CA LEU A 370 10.37 -13.33 -18.54
C LEU A 370 11.69 -12.65 -18.94
N PRO A 371 12.64 -13.40 -19.53
CA PRO A 371 13.89 -12.83 -20.00
C PRO A 371 13.67 -11.89 -21.20
N ASP A 372 14.60 -10.94 -21.37
CA ASP A 372 14.73 -10.07 -22.56
C ASP A 372 13.50 -9.18 -22.86
N GLY A 373 12.74 -8.77 -21.84
CA GLY A 373 11.62 -7.84 -22.00
C GLY A 373 10.42 -8.44 -22.76
N ARG A 374 10.29 -9.77 -22.78
CA ARG A 374 9.15 -10.44 -23.41
C ARG A 374 7.86 -10.15 -22.66
N THR A 375 6.82 -9.80 -23.39
CA THR A 375 5.50 -9.50 -22.83
C THR A 375 4.63 -10.73 -22.60
N SER A 376 4.97 -11.88 -23.18
CA SER A 376 4.20 -13.13 -23.04
C SER A 376 5.10 -14.37 -22.98
N PRO A 377 4.69 -15.41 -22.24
CA PRO A 377 5.43 -16.68 -22.17
C PRO A 377 5.56 -17.33 -23.54
N PRO A 378 6.62 -18.13 -23.78
CA PRO A 378 6.68 -18.96 -24.98
C PRO A 378 5.47 -19.89 -25.04
N TRP A 379 4.77 -19.88 -26.18
CA TRP A 379 3.62 -20.75 -26.39
C TRP A 379 3.99 -22.22 -26.21
N ASP A 380 3.31 -22.89 -25.29
CA ASP A 380 3.35 -24.34 -25.16
C ASP A 380 2.47 -24.93 -26.28
N LEU A 381 3.02 -24.97 -27.49
CA LEU A 381 2.32 -25.52 -28.64
C LEU A 381 2.11 -27.02 -28.40
N PRO A 382 0.87 -27.55 -28.55
CA PRO A 382 0.60 -28.98 -28.54
C PRO A 382 1.08 -29.66 -29.83
N VAL A 383 2.16 -29.13 -30.44
CA VAL A 383 2.75 -29.62 -31.67
C VAL A 383 4.25 -29.77 -31.40
N ASN A 384 4.68 -31.03 -31.37
CA ASN A 384 6.08 -31.41 -31.16
C ASN A 384 7.00 -30.56 -32.06
N THR A 385 8.02 -29.94 -31.48
CA THR A 385 9.03 -29.10 -32.16
C THR A 385 9.70 -29.84 -33.33
N PHE A 386 9.76 -31.18 -33.27
CA PHE A 386 10.18 -32.04 -34.36
C PHE A 386 9.31 -31.92 -35.61
N LEU A 387 7.99 -31.79 -35.43
CA LEU A 387 7.00 -31.67 -36.52
C LEU A 387 7.07 -30.32 -37.21
N LEU A 388 7.30 -29.24 -36.45
CA LEU A 388 7.54 -27.90 -36.99
C LEU A 388 8.87 -27.82 -37.76
N ASN A 389 9.93 -28.46 -37.25
CA ASN A 389 11.21 -28.56 -37.96
C ASN A 389 11.10 -29.39 -39.24
N ILE A 390 10.32 -30.48 -39.24
CA ILE A 390 10.03 -31.26 -40.45
C ILE A 390 9.27 -30.43 -41.47
N LEU A 391 8.23 -29.69 -41.07
CA LEU A 391 7.45 -28.84 -41.97
C LEU A 391 8.30 -27.70 -42.57
N GLY A 392 9.15 -27.06 -41.77
CA GLY A 392 10.10 -26.05 -42.23
C GLY A 392 11.15 -26.62 -43.19
N ALA A 393 11.66 -27.82 -42.91
CA ALA A 393 12.58 -28.53 -43.81
C ALA A 393 11.91 -28.92 -45.13
N ILE A 394 10.65 -29.39 -45.10
CA ILE A 394 9.89 -29.75 -46.31
C ILE A 394 9.64 -28.51 -47.19
N GLN A 395 9.28 -27.37 -46.61
CA GLN A 395 9.12 -26.12 -47.37
C GLN A 395 10.45 -25.69 -48.02
N THR A 396 11.57 -25.87 -47.33
CA THR A 396 12.90 -25.53 -47.86
C THR A 396 13.32 -26.46 -49.01
N VAL A 397 13.04 -27.77 -48.90
CA VAL A 397 13.33 -28.76 -49.96
C VAL A 397 12.47 -28.52 -51.21
N ILE A 398 11.18 -28.17 -51.05
CA ILE A 398 10.31 -27.81 -52.19
C ILE A 398 10.83 -26.55 -52.88
N GLY A 399 11.26 -25.53 -52.12
CA GLY A 399 11.86 -24.32 -52.67
C GLY A 399 13.12 -24.62 -53.51
N ILE A 400 14.01 -25.48 -53.00
CA ILE A 400 15.22 -25.90 -53.72
C ILE A 400 14.87 -26.70 -54.98
N ALA A 401 13.89 -27.61 -54.91
CA ALA A 401 13.45 -28.39 -56.08
C ALA A 401 12.88 -27.51 -57.19
N ILE A 402 12.11 -26.47 -56.86
CA ILE A 402 11.58 -25.51 -57.83
C ILE A 402 12.71 -24.70 -58.47
N ILE A 403 13.69 -24.23 -57.69
CA ILE A 403 14.85 -23.51 -58.22
C ILE A 403 15.65 -24.40 -59.19
N ILE A 404 15.89 -25.66 -58.82
CA ILE A 404 16.60 -26.61 -59.69
C ILE A 404 15.82 -26.87 -60.98
N LEU A 405 14.50 -27.05 -60.91
CA LEU A 405 13.65 -27.24 -62.09
C LEU A 405 13.65 -26.02 -63.01
N VAL A 406 13.63 -24.80 -62.46
CA VAL A 406 13.74 -23.56 -63.24
C VAL A 406 15.12 -23.46 -63.92
N VAL A 407 16.19 -23.82 -63.21
CA VAL A 407 17.56 -23.86 -63.78
C VAL A 407 17.67 -24.92 -64.88
N PHE A 408 17.11 -26.11 -64.67
CA PHE A 408 17.10 -27.18 -65.67
C PHE A 408 16.29 -26.77 -66.91
N ARG A 409 15.11 -26.16 -66.72
CA ARG A 409 14.29 -25.65 -67.82
C ARG A 409 15.00 -24.54 -68.58
N GLY A 410 15.68 -23.62 -67.90
CA GLY A 410 16.49 -22.56 -68.52
C GLY A 410 17.66 -23.09 -69.33
N ARG A 411 18.34 -24.15 -68.87
CA ARG A 411 19.44 -24.81 -69.59
C ARG A 411 18.95 -25.68 -70.76
N LEU A 412 17.84 -26.39 -70.61
CA LEU A 412 17.21 -27.16 -71.68
C LEU A 412 16.75 -26.25 -72.82
N LEU A 413 16.07 -25.14 -72.50
CA LEU A 413 15.61 -24.18 -73.52
C LEU A 413 16.79 -23.53 -74.27
N LYS A 414 17.89 -23.18 -73.58
CA LYS A 414 19.13 -22.70 -74.23
C LYS A 414 19.79 -23.76 -75.12
N SER A 415 19.78 -25.03 -74.69
CA SER A 415 20.29 -26.17 -75.47
C SER A 415 19.47 -26.45 -76.74
N PHE A 416 18.15 -26.25 -76.70
CA PHE A 416 17.30 -26.39 -77.90
C PHE A 416 17.36 -25.18 -78.82
N GLN A 417 17.62 -23.97 -78.30
CA GLN A 417 17.81 -22.77 -79.12
C GLN A 417 19.19 -22.72 -79.79
N SER A 418 20.24 -23.33 -79.23
CA SER A 418 21.57 -23.38 -79.86
C SER A 418 21.70 -24.41 -80.99
N LYS A 419 20.78 -25.38 -81.09
CA LYS A 419 20.71 -26.39 -82.17
C LYS A 419 19.86 -25.97 -83.38
N ARG A 420 19.34 -24.73 -83.40
CA ARG A 420 18.57 -24.15 -84.52
C ARG A 420 19.32 -22.99 -85.22
N LYS A 421 20.64 -23.12 -85.35
CA LYS A 421 21.42 -22.44 -86.39
C LYS A 421 21.98 -23.48 -87.34
#